data_AF-A0A3B4FYA8-F1
#
_entry.id   AF-A0A3B4FYA8-F1
#
_cell.length_a   1.000
_cell.length_b   1.000
_cell.length_c   1.000
_cell.angle_alpha   90.00
_cell.angle_beta   90.00
_cell.angle_gamma   90.00
#
_symmetry.space_group_name_H-M   'P 1'
#
loop_
_entity.id
_entity.type
_entity.pdbx_description
1 polymer ?
#
loop_
_entity_poly.entity_id
_entity_poly.type
_entity_poly.pdbx_seq_one_letter_code
_entity_poly.pdbx_strand_id
1 'polypeptide(L)'
;MVLKSCCVYSVGVVSVLMLILGISLVLTSVFPHLVQSMVKKQVVLKNDTDAFEAWKDPPAHIYMQFYFFNLTNPQEVLDGERPAVVEIGPYTYREYRPMEQIDFQDNGTKVTAVNTKTYIFQRNMSRGPESDLIRTVNIPAMNNASNDGEYVFFTGQQNYRDFSRVDTWKGESSLNWWTSDECNMINGTIGTGFHPVITKNDMLYIFSSDLCRSLYTVYEEDVTVKGITGYRFVPPSSVFANLTVNPDNAGFCVPAGNCLGSGLLNVSVCKEGAPIIMSSPHFYQADEKFAQDVFGMTPNKEEHQTAIDINPLTGVVLQTAKRLQINVYVEQIPTFSQTGNVRTVVFPVAYLNESATIDDTAAKKLKAIGVQQNVVENIPFMLIGLAIIVGGIFMFLVCQQKVPESSAAERQPLLSS
;
A
#
# COMPACT_ATOMS: atom_id res chain seq x y z
N MET A 1 -6.02 38.62 57.64
CA MET A 1 -6.56 37.24 57.56
C MET A 1 -6.88 36.79 56.12
N VAL A 2 -7.21 37.70 55.19
CA VAL A 2 -7.57 37.42 53.78
C VAL A 2 -6.50 36.64 52.98
N LEU A 3 -5.21 36.94 53.17
CA LEU A 3 -4.11 36.31 52.41
C LEU A 3 -3.97 34.79 52.67
N LYS A 4 -4.30 34.32 53.88
CA LYS A 4 -4.20 32.89 54.24
C LYS A 4 -5.30 32.05 53.60
N SER A 5 -6.49 32.61 53.40
CA SER A 5 -7.63 31.88 52.82
C SER A 5 -7.45 31.67 51.32
N CYS A 6 -7.01 32.70 50.59
CA CYS A 6 -6.72 32.62 49.15
C CYS A 6 -5.62 31.60 48.81
N CYS A 7 -4.59 31.51 49.66
CA CYS A 7 -3.48 30.56 49.49
C CYS A 7 -3.96 29.09 49.60
N VAL A 8 -4.88 28.78 50.52
CA VAL A 8 -5.41 27.42 50.70
C VAL A 8 -6.26 27.00 49.49
N TYR A 9 -7.12 27.89 48.98
CA TYR A 9 -7.92 27.60 47.78
C TYR A 9 -7.05 27.47 46.53
N SER A 10 -5.98 28.26 46.40
CA SER A 10 -5.03 28.12 45.29
C SER A 10 -4.30 26.77 45.29
N VAL A 11 -3.90 26.27 46.47
CA VAL A 11 -3.26 24.95 46.58
C VAL A 11 -4.24 23.84 46.21
N GLY A 12 -5.52 23.96 46.60
CA GLY A 12 -6.58 23.02 46.21
C GLY A 12 -6.79 22.97 44.70
N VAL A 13 -6.91 24.14 44.05
CA VAL A 13 -7.05 24.24 42.58
C VAL A 13 -5.83 23.66 41.86
N VAL A 14 -4.62 23.98 42.31
CA VAL A 14 -3.37 23.42 41.74
C VAL A 14 -3.32 21.90 41.90
N SER A 15 -3.74 21.37 43.04
CA SER A 15 -3.77 19.92 43.29
C SER A 15 -4.73 19.19 42.35
N VAL A 16 -5.91 19.77 42.14
CA VAL A 16 -6.91 19.23 41.19
C VAL A 16 -6.38 19.31 39.74
N LEU A 17 -5.75 20.42 39.35
CA LEU A 17 -5.15 20.55 38.02
C LEU A 17 -4.03 19.54 37.78
N MET A 18 -3.18 19.28 38.78
CA MET A 18 -2.14 18.25 38.69
C MET A 18 -2.72 16.84 38.59
N LEU A 19 -3.80 16.54 39.33
CA LEU A 19 -4.50 15.25 39.22
C LEU A 19 -5.09 15.06 37.80
N ILE A 20 -5.76 16.08 37.27
CA ILE A 20 -6.35 16.05 35.93
C ILE A 20 -5.26 15.91 34.87
N LEU A 21 -4.15 16.62 35.02
CA LEU A 21 -2.99 16.48 34.15
C LEU A 21 -2.40 15.07 34.20
N GLY A 22 -2.28 14.47 35.39
CA GLY A 22 -1.81 13.10 35.56
C GLY A 22 -2.72 12.07 34.88
N ILE A 23 -4.03 12.16 35.10
CA ILE A 23 -5.02 11.29 34.44
C ILE A 23 -4.98 11.49 32.92
N SER A 24 -4.84 12.74 32.47
CA SER A 24 -4.78 13.10 31.06
C SER A 24 -3.58 12.46 30.36
N LEU A 25 -2.40 12.55 30.96
CA LEU A 25 -1.18 11.92 30.44
C LEU A 25 -1.33 10.40 30.34
N VAL A 26 -1.91 9.76 31.35
CA VAL A 26 -2.19 8.32 31.33
C VAL A 26 -3.17 7.96 30.21
N LEU A 27 -4.27 8.72 30.06
CA LEU A 27 -5.26 8.49 29.00
C LEU A 27 -4.64 8.65 27.61
N THR A 28 -3.80 9.66 27.39
CA THR A 28 -3.10 9.86 26.10
C THR A 28 -2.14 8.72 25.77
N SER A 29 -1.59 8.03 26.77
CA SER A 29 -0.69 6.88 26.55
C SER A 29 -1.46 5.56 26.39
N VAL A 30 -2.48 5.32 27.22
CA VAL A 30 -3.21 4.04 27.26
C VAL A 30 -4.18 3.91 26.09
N PHE A 31 -4.86 5.00 25.71
CA PHE A 31 -5.93 4.94 24.71
C PHE A 31 -5.44 4.50 23.30
N PRO A 32 -4.34 5.04 22.74
CA PRO A 32 -3.82 4.57 21.45
C PRO A 32 -3.50 3.07 21.46
N HIS A 33 -2.96 2.55 22.57
CA HIS A 33 -2.69 1.12 22.73
C HIS A 33 -3.97 0.27 22.74
N LEU A 34 -5.04 0.76 23.37
CA LEU A 34 -6.35 0.10 23.33
C LEU A 34 -6.93 0.07 21.91
N VAL A 35 -6.89 1.20 21.19
CA VAL A 35 -7.35 1.28 19.80
C VAL A 35 -6.58 0.30 18.93
N GLN A 36 -5.24 0.32 18.99
CA GLN A 36 -4.41 -0.64 18.26
C GLN A 36 -4.74 -2.09 18.64
N SER A 37 -5.00 -2.39 19.91
CA SER A 37 -5.39 -3.74 20.35
C SER A 37 -6.74 -4.18 19.77
N MET A 38 -7.72 -3.26 19.70
CA MET A 38 -9.02 -3.54 19.08
C MET A 38 -8.87 -3.79 17.58
N VAL A 39 -8.12 -2.93 16.87
CA VAL A 39 -7.89 -3.08 15.43
C VAL A 39 -7.16 -4.40 15.12
N LYS A 40 -6.13 -4.75 15.89
CA LYS A 40 -5.41 -6.04 15.75
C LYS A 40 -6.32 -7.26 15.92
N LYS A 41 -7.41 -7.14 16.67
CA LYS A 41 -8.39 -8.24 16.88
C LYS A 41 -9.51 -8.25 15.84
N GLN A 42 -9.83 -7.10 15.25
CA GLN A 42 -10.91 -6.96 14.26
C GLN A 42 -10.42 -7.18 12.82
N VAL A 43 -9.17 -6.85 12.53
CA VAL A 43 -8.54 -7.09 11.22
C VAL A 43 -8.03 -8.53 11.19
N VAL A 44 -8.94 -9.45 10.90
CA VAL A 44 -8.70 -10.90 10.79
C VAL A 44 -9.60 -11.45 9.69
N LEU A 45 -9.11 -12.40 8.88
CA LEU A 45 -9.95 -13.11 7.93
C LEU A 45 -10.80 -14.13 8.68
N LYS A 46 -12.01 -13.72 9.04
CA LYS A 46 -13.01 -14.56 9.69
C LYS A 46 -14.40 -14.13 9.23
N ASN A 47 -15.31 -15.09 9.05
CA ASN A 47 -16.71 -14.81 8.73
C ASN A 47 -17.29 -13.70 9.65
N ASP A 48 -18.12 -12.84 9.05
CA ASP A 48 -18.79 -11.71 9.70
C ASP A 48 -17.87 -10.54 10.14
N THR A 49 -16.60 -10.54 9.75
CA THR A 49 -15.72 -9.38 9.94
C THR A 49 -15.70 -8.48 8.70
N ASP A 50 -15.66 -7.16 8.90
CA ASP A 50 -15.55 -6.19 7.78
C ASP A 50 -14.29 -6.45 6.93
N ALA A 51 -13.19 -6.90 7.56
CA ALA A 51 -11.95 -7.22 6.87
C ALA A 51 -12.10 -8.43 5.92
N PHE A 52 -12.80 -9.48 6.35
CA PHE A 52 -13.08 -10.64 5.52
C PHE A 52 -14.01 -10.31 4.36
N GLU A 53 -15.09 -9.56 4.60
CA GLU A 53 -16.01 -9.17 3.53
C GLU A 53 -15.31 -8.32 2.46
N ALA A 54 -14.49 -7.35 2.87
CA ALA A 54 -13.71 -6.54 1.94
C ALA A 54 -12.59 -7.31 1.22
N TRP A 55 -12.01 -8.35 1.87
CA TRP A 55 -11.04 -9.24 1.26
C TRP A 55 -11.69 -10.17 0.23
N LYS A 56 -12.89 -10.68 0.55
CA LYS A 56 -13.67 -11.57 -0.30
C LYS A 56 -14.20 -10.87 -1.55
N ASP A 57 -14.77 -9.68 -1.39
CA ASP A 57 -15.28 -8.87 -2.50
C ASP A 57 -14.89 -7.40 -2.30
N PRO A 58 -13.79 -6.94 -2.92
CA PRO A 58 -13.29 -5.58 -2.71
C PRO A 58 -14.32 -4.51 -3.10
N PRO A 59 -14.65 -3.57 -2.19
CA PRO A 59 -15.69 -2.56 -2.46
C PRO A 59 -15.22 -1.48 -3.45
N ALA A 60 -13.92 -1.33 -3.66
CA ALA A 60 -13.37 -0.34 -4.58
C ALA A 60 -13.57 -0.76 -6.03
N HIS A 61 -13.92 0.18 -6.90
CA HIS A 61 -13.90 -0.07 -8.34
C HIS A 61 -12.46 -0.09 -8.84
N ILE A 62 -12.06 -1.23 -9.40
CA ILE A 62 -10.72 -1.45 -9.94
C ILE A 62 -10.79 -1.27 -11.45
N TYR A 63 -9.89 -0.44 -11.98
CA TYR A 63 -9.76 -0.20 -13.41
C TYR A 63 -8.39 -0.61 -13.89
N MET A 64 -8.36 -1.48 -14.90
CA MET A 64 -7.16 -1.87 -15.60
C MET A 64 -7.10 -1.11 -16.92
N GLN A 65 -6.10 -0.25 -17.07
CA GLN A 65 -5.92 0.57 -18.27
C GLN A 65 -4.69 0.10 -19.04
N PHE A 66 -4.84 -0.15 -20.34
CA PHE A 66 -3.75 -0.55 -21.22
C PHE A 66 -3.32 0.61 -22.13
N TYR A 67 -2.01 0.77 -22.26
CA TYR A 67 -1.36 1.74 -23.14
C TYR A 67 -0.39 0.97 -24.02
N PHE A 68 -0.63 0.94 -25.32
CA PHE A 68 0.16 0.18 -26.29
C PHE A 68 1.21 1.05 -26.96
N PHE A 69 2.34 0.46 -27.33
CA PHE A 69 3.36 1.13 -28.12
C PHE A 69 3.25 0.71 -29.58
N ASN A 70 2.68 1.59 -30.39
CA ASN A 70 2.47 1.35 -31.81
C ASN A 70 3.72 1.69 -32.63
N LEU A 71 4.30 0.68 -33.27
CA LEU A 71 5.54 0.79 -34.06
C LEU A 71 5.30 1.59 -35.34
N THR A 72 6.11 2.62 -35.61
CA THR A 72 5.96 3.50 -36.77
C THR A 72 6.86 3.14 -37.96
N ASN A 73 8.04 2.56 -37.70
CA ASN A 73 9.11 2.29 -38.67
C ASN A 73 9.54 0.79 -38.74
N PRO A 74 8.62 -0.15 -39.01
CA PRO A 74 8.92 -1.58 -38.92
C PRO A 74 9.97 -2.08 -39.93
N GLN A 75 10.05 -1.50 -41.14
CA GLN A 75 10.99 -1.95 -42.15
C GLN A 75 12.41 -1.51 -41.81
N GLU A 76 12.55 -0.26 -41.36
CA GLU A 76 13.82 0.29 -40.90
C GLU A 76 14.35 -0.51 -39.71
N VAL A 77 13.48 -0.94 -38.80
CA VAL A 77 13.87 -1.83 -37.68
C VAL A 77 14.40 -3.16 -38.21
N LEU A 78 13.75 -3.77 -39.20
CA LEU A 78 14.23 -5.00 -39.84
C LEU A 78 15.55 -4.80 -40.59
N ASP A 79 15.86 -3.59 -41.04
CA ASP A 79 17.14 -3.21 -41.64
C ASP A 79 18.22 -2.86 -40.60
N GLY A 80 17.88 -2.90 -39.32
CA GLY A 80 18.80 -2.66 -38.21
C GLY A 80 18.83 -1.20 -37.73
N GLU A 81 17.77 -0.42 -37.96
CA GLU A 81 17.57 0.87 -37.30
C GLU A 81 16.87 0.74 -35.94
N ARG A 82 16.87 1.83 -35.17
CA ARG A 82 16.21 1.88 -33.88
C ARG A 82 14.68 1.93 -34.02
N PRO A 83 13.92 1.21 -33.18
CA PRO A 83 12.47 1.31 -33.18
C PRO A 83 11.98 2.70 -32.77
N ALA A 84 10.92 3.15 -33.43
CA ALA A 84 10.15 4.33 -33.05
C ALA A 84 8.70 3.93 -32.80
N VAL A 85 8.20 4.29 -31.63
CA VAL A 85 6.85 3.94 -31.19
C VAL A 85 6.07 5.19 -30.80
N VAL A 86 4.74 5.10 -30.94
CA VAL A 86 3.79 6.09 -30.45
C VAL A 86 2.85 5.40 -29.48
N GLU A 87 2.67 5.99 -28.30
CA GLU A 87 1.75 5.47 -27.30
C GLU A 87 0.28 5.60 -27.75
N ILE A 88 -0.48 4.54 -27.54
CA ILE A 88 -1.91 4.45 -27.83
C ILE A 88 -2.65 3.91 -26.62
N GLY A 89 -3.40 4.78 -25.94
CA GLY A 89 -4.24 4.41 -24.81
C GLY A 89 -4.98 5.63 -24.22
N PRO A 90 -5.66 5.44 -23.08
CA PRO A 90 -5.92 4.16 -22.43
C PRO A 90 -7.00 3.34 -23.15
N TYR A 91 -6.91 2.01 -23.06
CA TYR A 91 -8.04 1.08 -23.21
C TYR A 91 -8.40 0.56 -21.82
N THR A 92 -9.56 0.97 -21.32
CA THR A 92 -9.94 0.81 -19.91
C THR A 92 -10.90 -0.36 -19.77
N TYR A 93 -10.60 -1.26 -18.83
CA TYR A 93 -11.45 -2.34 -18.39
C TYR A 93 -11.78 -2.16 -16.91
N ARG A 94 -13.02 -2.44 -16.54
CA ARG A 94 -13.40 -2.60 -15.13
C ARG A 94 -13.10 -4.04 -14.73
N GLU A 95 -12.28 -4.21 -13.70
CA GLU A 95 -11.92 -5.52 -13.17
C GLU A 95 -12.84 -5.86 -11.98
N TYR A 96 -13.33 -7.10 -11.95
CA TYR A 96 -13.94 -7.71 -10.78
C TYR A 96 -13.09 -8.90 -10.37
N ARG A 97 -12.72 -8.96 -9.09
CA ARG A 97 -11.79 -9.97 -8.56
C ARG A 97 -12.22 -10.56 -7.21
N PRO A 98 -13.42 -11.16 -7.10
CA PRO A 98 -13.82 -11.81 -5.87
C PRO A 98 -12.89 -12.99 -5.54
N MET A 99 -12.75 -13.28 -4.25
CA MET A 99 -12.22 -14.55 -3.78
C MET A 99 -13.31 -15.60 -3.86
N GLU A 100 -13.03 -16.68 -4.58
CA GLU A 100 -13.91 -17.83 -4.78
C GLU A 100 -13.32 -19.08 -4.12
N GLN A 101 -14.14 -20.12 -3.97
CA GLN A 101 -13.73 -21.41 -3.41
C GLN A 101 -13.10 -21.27 -2.01
N ILE A 102 -13.68 -20.39 -1.19
CA ILE A 102 -13.15 -20.06 0.13
C ILE A 102 -13.36 -21.22 1.11
N ASP A 103 -12.27 -21.72 1.68
CA ASP A 103 -12.28 -22.80 2.68
C ASP A 103 -11.37 -22.47 3.87
N PHE A 104 -11.89 -22.55 5.09
CA PHE A 104 -11.13 -22.25 6.31
C PHE A 104 -10.47 -23.51 6.85
N GLN A 105 -9.17 -23.43 7.10
CA GLN A 105 -8.33 -24.55 7.52
C GLN A 105 -7.65 -24.26 8.86
N ASP A 106 -7.03 -25.28 9.45
CA ASP A 106 -6.24 -25.16 10.68
C ASP A 106 -6.97 -24.40 11.80
N ASN A 107 -8.24 -24.77 12.06
CA ASN A 107 -9.08 -24.13 13.07
C ASN A 107 -9.32 -22.61 12.84
N GLY A 108 -9.32 -22.18 11.57
CA GLY A 108 -9.54 -20.78 11.15
C GLY A 108 -8.26 -19.94 11.07
N THR A 109 -7.09 -20.56 11.21
CA THR A 109 -5.81 -19.84 11.16
C THR A 109 -5.28 -19.66 9.73
N LYS A 110 -5.78 -20.47 8.80
CA LYS A 110 -5.55 -20.34 7.35
C LYS A 110 -6.87 -20.34 6.58
N VAL A 111 -6.84 -19.75 5.40
CA VAL A 111 -7.95 -19.75 4.45
C VAL A 111 -7.44 -19.98 3.04
N THR A 112 -8.04 -20.92 2.34
CA THR A 112 -7.77 -21.24 0.94
C THR A 112 -8.75 -20.48 0.07
N ALA A 113 -8.29 -19.92 -1.04
CA ALA A 113 -9.15 -19.25 -2.02
C ALA A 113 -8.49 -19.13 -3.40
N VAL A 114 -9.33 -18.87 -4.39
CA VAL A 114 -8.93 -18.59 -5.77
C VAL A 114 -9.36 -17.17 -6.13
N ASN A 115 -8.46 -16.36 -6.71
CA ASN A 115 -8.82 -15.01 -7.14
C ASN A 115 -9.23 -14.99 -8.61
N THR A 116 -10.53 -15.12 -8.86
CA THR A 116 -11.09 -15.12 -10.23
C THR A 116 -11.27 -13.70 -10.72
N LYS A 117 -10.61 -13.33 -11.82
CA LYS A 117 -10.64 -12.00 -12.43
C LYS A 117 -11.52 -11.98 -13.68
N THR A 118 -12.40 -10.99 -13.77
CA THR A 118 -13.19 -10.70 -14.98
C THR A 118 -13.02 -9.25 -15.38
N TYR A 119 -12.97 -9.00 -16.69
CA TYR A 119 -12.68 -7.69 -17.26
C TYR A 119 -13.84 -7.24 -18.16
N ILE A 120 -14.42 -6.09 -17.87
CA ILE A 120 -15.52 -5.51 -18.65
C ILE A 120 -15.04 -4.21 -19.29
N PHE A 121 -14.95 -4.20 -20.62
CA PHE A 121 -14.49 -3.05 -21.38
C PHE A 121 -15.35 -1.79 -21.13
N GLN A 122 -14.69 -0.66 -20.88
CA GLN A 122 -15.31 0.63 -20.61
C GLN A 122 -15.06 1.58 -21.78
N ARG A 123 -15.93 1.55 -22.80
CA ARG A 123 -15.76 2.36 -24.02
C ARG A 123 -15.67 3.86 -23.73
N ASN A 124 -16.43 4.35 -22.77
CA ASN A 124 -16.48 5.77 -22.37
C ASN A 124 -15.20 6.28 -21.68
N MET A 125 -14.39 5.38 -21.11
CA MET A 125 -13.11 5.68 -20.47
C MET A 125 -11.92 5.25 -21.34
N SER A 126 -12.18 4.88 -22.59
CA SER A 126 -11.16 4.38 -23.53
C SER A 126 -11.00 5.33 -24.70
N ARG A 127 -9.79 5.41 -25.26
CA ARG A 127 -9.51 6.17 -26.48
C ARG A 127 -10.36 5.68 -27.65
N GLY A 128 -10.32 4.37 -27.92
CA GLY A 128 -10.98 3.74 -29.06
C GLY A 128 -11.78 2.49 -28.68
N PRO A 129 -12.41 1.81 -29.66
CA PRO A 129 -12.97 0.47 -29.49
C PRO A 129 -11.87 -0.60 -29.34
N GLU A 130 -12.24 -1.81 -28.89
CA GLU A 130 -11.34 -2.97 -28.82
C GLU A 130 -10.86 -3.45 -30.21
N SER A 131 -11.49 -2.98 -31.29
CA SER A 131 -11.12 -3.27 -32.67
C SER A 131 -10.00 -2.37 -33.22
N ASP A 132 -9.46 -1.45 -32.42
CA ASP A 132 -8.34 -0.60 -32.84
C ASP A 132 -7.10 -1.44 -33.17
N LEU A 133 -6.43 -1.05 -34.25
CA LEU A 133 -5.27 -1.79 -34.76
C LEU A 133 -3.98 -1.23 -34.15
N ILE A 134 -3.22 -2.12 -33.50
CA ILE A 134 -1.88 -1.85 -32.99
C ILE A 134 -0.87 -2.68 -33.79
N ARG A 135 0.16 -2.03 -34.31
CA ARG A 135 1.30 -2.70 -34.95
C ARG A 135 2.42 -2.85 -33.93
N THR A 136 2.75 -4.09 -33.60
CA THR A 136 3.82 -4.45 -32.67
C THR A 136 4.53 -5.73 -33.13
N VAL A 137 5.51 -6.19 -32.37
CA VAL A 137 6.21 -7.46 -32.63
C VAL A 137 5.25 -8.64 -32.55
N ASN A 138 5.53 -9.71 -33.30
CA ASN A 138 4.70 -10.92 -33.28
C ASN A 138 5.01 -11.74 -32.02
N ILE A 139 4.12 -11.71 -31.04
CA ILE A 139 4.25 -12.41 -29.75
C ILE A 139 3.36 -13.65 -29.79
N PRO A 140 3.85 -14.82 -29.33
CA PRO A 140 2.99 -15.99 -29.13
C PRO A 140 1.75 -15.63 -28.29
N ALA A 141 0.63 -16.27 -28.60
CA ALA A 141 -0.62 -16.04 -27.87
C ALA A 141 -0.42 -16.28 -26.36
N MET A 142 -0.89 -15.33 -25.55
CA MET A 142 -0.83 -15.44 -24.09
C MET A 142 -2.09 -16.12 -23.56
N ASN A 143 -1.92 -16.94 -22.52
CA ASN A 143 -3.02 -17.66 -21.88
C ASN A 143 -4.00 -16.68 -21.19
N ASN A 144 -5.25 -17.11 -21.06
CA ASN A 144 -6.28 -16.36 -20.36
C ASN A 144 -5.90 -16.20 -18.86
N ALA A 145 -5.68 -14.96 -18.43
CA ALA A 145 -5.25 -14.62 -17.08
C ALA A 145 -6.42 -14.41 -16.09
N SER A 146 -7.56 -15.05 -16.33
CA SER A 146 -8.76 -14.95 -15.48
C SER A 146 -8.63 -15.66 -14.13
N ASN A 147 -7.68 -16.58 -13.98
CA ASN A 147 -7.40 -17.26 -12.72
C ASN A 147 -5.89 -17.51 -12.63
N ASP A 148 -5.24 -16.97 -11.60
CA ASP A 148 -3.81 -17.06 -11.40
C ASP A 148 -3.38 -18.15 -10.41
N GLY A 149 -4.32 -18.96 -9.91
CA GLY A 149 -4.07 -20.15 -9.09
C GLY A 149 -4.78 -20.13 -7.73
N GLU A 150 -4.72 -21.26 -7.05
CA GLU A 150 -5.14 -21.39 -5.66
C GLU A 150 -4.09 -20.77 -4.74
N TYR A 151 -4.54 -20.05 -3.72
CA TYR A 151 -3.72 -19.49 -2.66
C TYR A 151 -4.20 -20.00 -1.31
N VAL A 152 -3.25 -20.23 -0.41
CA VAL A 152 -3.51 -20.38 1.03
C VAL A 152 -2.98 -19.13 1.73
N PHE A 153 -3.84 -18.48 2.51
CA PHE A 153 -3.50 -17.27 3.26
C PHE A 153 -3.54 -17.52 4.75
N PHE A 154 -2.64 -16.87 5.48
CA PHE A 154 -2.79 -16.70 6.92
C PHE A 154 -3.91 -15.69 7.23
N THR A 155 -4.78 -16.03 8.18
CA THR A 155 -5.93 -15.17 8.51
C THR A 155 -5.58 -13.97 9.38
N GLY A 156 -4.43 -14.00 10.05
CA GLY A 156 -4.04 -13.02 11.08
C GLY A 156 -4.56 -13.35 12.48
N GLN A 157 -5.27 -14.48 12.67
CA GLN A 157 -5.88 -14.85 13.96
C GLN A 157 -4.84 -15.14 15.05
N GLN A 158 -3.74 -15.84 14.71
CA GLN A 158 -2.66 -16.13 15.66
C GLN A 158 -1.75 -14.91 15.86
N ASN A 159 -1.44 -14.22 14.77
CA ASN A 159 -0.56 -13.07 14.75
C ASN A 159 -1.04 -12.06 13.70
N TYR A 160 -1.40 -10.85 14.14
CA TYR A 160 -1.92 -9.81 13.26
C TYR A 160 -0.97 -9.45 12.12
N ARG A 161 0.35 -9.64 12.29
CA ARG A 161 1.35 -9.38 11.25
C ARG A 161 1.27 -10.33 10.06
N ASP A 162 0.63 -11.50 10.25
CA ASP A 162 0.41 -12.49 9.20
C ASP A 162 -0.91 -12.28 8.46
N PHE A 163 -1.66 -11.21 8.75
CA PHE A 163 -2.93 -10.94 8.07
C PHE A 163 -2.77 -10.93 6.53
N SER A 164 -3.52 -11.81 5.86
CA SER A 164 -3.54 -11.99 4.40
C SER A 164 -2.17 -12.30 3.77
N ARG A 165 -1.19 -12.74 4.58
CA ARG A 165 0.11 -13.21 4.07
C ARG A 165 -0.08 -14.53 3.35
N VAL A 166 0.55 -14.69 2.19
CA VAL A 166 0.54 -15.95 1.43
C VAL A 166 1.37 -16.99 2.17
N ASP A 167 0.79 -18.17 2.38
CA ASP A 167 1.45 -19.35 2.91
C ASP A 167 1.93 -20.25 1.76
N THR A 168 1.02 -20.58 0.84
CA THR A 168 1.32 -21.36 -0.37
C THR A 168 0.57 -20.80 -1.57
N TRP A 169 1.13 -21.01 -2.75
CA TRP A 169 0.50 -20.71 -4.04
C TRP A 169 0.60 -21.94 -4.93
N LYS A 170 -0.53 -22.38 -5.49
CA LYS A 170 -0.64 -23.62 -6.28
C LYS A 170 -0.08 -24.85 -5.56
N GLY A 171 -0.29 -24.93 -4.24
CA GLY A 171 0.18 -26.01 -3.38
C GLY A 171 1.65 -25.94 -2.98
N GLU A 172 2.41 -24.97 -3.48
CA GLU A 172 3.85 -24.82 -3.21
C GLU A 172 4.11 -23.67 -2.23
N SER A 173 5.02 -23.88 -1.27
CA SER A 173 5.45 -22.85 -0.31
C SER A 173 6.63 -22.00 -0.83
N SER A 174 7.18 -22.35 -1.99
CA SER A 174 8.27 -21.66 -2.66
C SER A 174 8.18 -21.85 -4.17
N LEU A 175 8.71 -20.90 -4.92
CA LEU A 175 8.86 -21.00 -6.37
C LEU A 175 10.02 -21.93 -6.75
N ASN A 176 10.12 -22.29 -8.02
CA ASN A 176 11.19 -23.14 -8.56
C ASN A 176 11.81 -22.58 -9.85
N TRP A 177 11.58 -21.30 -10.14
CA TRP A 177 12.03 -20.66 -11.38
C TRP A 177 13.36 -19.93 -11.23
N TRP A 178 13.69 -19.49 -10.02
CA TRP A 178 14.86 -18.66 -9.73
C TRP A 178 16.03 -19.50 -9.25
N THR A 179 17.24 -18.97 -9.31
CA THR A 179 18.46 -19.78 -9.08
C THR A 179 18.89 -19.85 -7.61
N SER A 180 18.25 -19.11 -6.70
CA SER A 180 18.53 -19.15 -5.27
C SER A 180 17.26 -19.37 -4.45
N ASP A 181 17.40 -19.98 -3.28
CA ASP A 181 16.28 -20.27 -2.38
C ASP A 181 15.59 -18.97 -1.93
N GLU A 182 16.36 -17.92 -1.65
CA GLU A 182 15.85 -16.61 -1.24
C GLU A 182 14.98 -15.96 -2.33
N CYS A 183 15.41 -16.07 -3.60
CA CYS A 183 14.66 -15.52 -4.73
C CYS A 183 13.38 -16.30 -5.02
N ASN A 184 13.34 -17.58 -4.63
CA ASN A 184 12.17 -18.44 -4.74
C ASN A 184 11.17 -18.29 -3.58
N MET A 185 11.49 -17.51 -2.54
CA MET A 185 10.56 -17.32 -1.42
C MET A 185 9.28 -16.59 -1.84
N ILE A 186 8.14 -17.12 -1.41
CA ILE A 186 6.83 -16.45 -1.48
C ILE A 186 6.64 -15.63 -0.20
N ASN A 187 6.81 -14.32 -0.30
CA ASN A 187 6.81 -13.40 0.83
C ASN A 187 5.68 -12.38 0.74
N GLY A 188 5.04 -12.11 1.88
CA GLY A 188 4.07 -11.03 2.02
C GLY A 188 2.67 -11.37 1.52
N THR A 189 1.87 -10.35 1.24
CA THR A 189 0.49 -10.49 0.77
C THR A 189 0.43 -10.43 -0.77
N ILE A 190 -0.76 -10.51 -1.37
CA ILE A 190 -0.95 -10.25 -2.81
C ILE A 190 -1.14 -8.76 -3.13
N GLY A 191 -0.89 -7.86 -2.17
CA GLY A 191 -0.97 -6.41 -2.37
C GLY A 191 -2.37 -5.80 -2.32
N THR A 192 -3.40 -6.58 -1.96
CA THR A 192 -4.79 -6.11 -1.83
C THR A 192 -5.15 -5.61 -0.43
N GLY A 193 -4.33 -5.96 0.56
CA GLY A 193 -4.43 -5.55 1.96
C GLY A 193 -3.17 -5.94 2.71
N PHE A 194 -2.95 -5.30 3.85
CA PHE A 194 -1.75 -5.49 4.69
C PHE A 194 -2.15 -5.62 6.16
N HIS A 195 -1.21 -6.06 6.99
CA HIS A 195 -1.43 -6.14 8.44
C HIS A 195 -1.76 -4.77 9.04
N PRO A 196 -2.52 -4.70 10.14
CA PRO A 196 -2.79 -3.44 10.82
C PRO A 196 -1.56 -2.93 11.57
N VAL A 197 -1.60 -1.65 11.96
CA VAL A 197 -0.57 -0.95 12.75
C VAL A 197 0.80 -0.93 12.05
N ILE A 198 0.80 -0.44 10.82
CA ILE A 198 1.97 -0.23 9.97
C ILE A 198 2.76 0.98 10.45
N THR A 199 4.08 0.83 10.45
CA THR A 199 5.05 1.89 10.76
C THR A 199 5.81 2.32 9.51
N LYS A 200 6.41 3.52 9.55
CA LYS A 200 7.23 4.04 8.44
C LYS A 200 8.51 3.23 8.18
N ASN A 201 8.90 2.37 9.13
CA ASN A 201 10.08 1.51 9.03
C ASN A 201 9.75 0.11 8.50
N ASP A 202 8.46 -0.21 8.30
CA ASP A 202 8.07 -1.51 7.80
C ASP A 202 8.45 -1.65 6.31
N MET A 203 8.93 -2.82 5.93
CA MET A 203 9.04 -3.22 4.53
C MET A 203 7.87 -4.14 4.21
N LEU A 204 6.99 -3.71 3.30
CA LEU A 204 5.79 -4.47 2.98
C LEU A 204 6.08 -5.37 1.78
N TYR A 205 6.12 -6.67 2.02
CA TYR A 205 6.33 -7.65 0.96
C TYR A 205 5.03 -7.94 0.21
N ILE A 206 5.17 -8.14 -1.10
CA ILE A 206 4.09 -8.47 -2.02
C ILE A 206 4.56 -9.61 -2.92
N PHE A 207 3.81 -10.70 -2.96
CA PHE A 207 3.96 -11.73 -3.97
C PHE A 207 3.12 -11.35 -5.19
N SER A 208 3.76 -11.26 -6.36
CA SER A 208 3.09 -10.96 -7.63
C SER A 208 3.22 -12.15 -8.57
N SER A 209 2.10 -12.82 -8.84
CA SER A 209 1.99 -13.88 -9.84
C SER A 209 2.31 -13.37 -11.26
N ASP A 210 2.02 -12.09 -11.55
CA ASP A 210 2.35 -11.44 -12.83
C ASP A 210 3.86 -11.32 -13.05
N LEU A 211 4.60 -10.93 -12.01
CA LEU A 211 6.06 -10.77 -12.02
C LEU A 211 6.82 -12.05 -11.66
N CYS A 212 6.10 -13.11 -11.28
CA CYS A 212 6.66 -14.40 -10.93
C CYS A 212 7.66 -14.36 -9.76
N ARG A 213 7.54 -13.38 -8.87
CA ARG A 213 8.42 -13.24 -7.69
C ARG A 213 7.76 -12.41 -6.59
N SER A 214 8.38 -12.48 -5.42
CA SER A 214 8.12 -11.54 -4.34
C SER A 214 8.94 -10.25 -4.53
N LEU A 215 8.35 -9.13 -4.13
CA LEU A 215 8.96 -7.81 -4.08
C LEU A 215 8.62 -7.14 -2.75
N TYR A 216 9.30 -6.03 -2.44
CA TYR A 216 9.01 -5.23 -1.25
C TYR A 216 8.79 -3.78 -1.61
N THR A 217 8.02 -3.08 -0.79
CA THR A 217 7.83 -1.64 -0.87
C THR A 217 8.30 -0.97 0.40
N VAL A 218 8.71 0.29 0.27
CA VAL A 218 9.21 1.13 1.37
C VAL A 218 8.39 2.41 1.45
N TYR A 219 8.31 2.98 2.64
CA TYR A 219 7.65 4.26 2.88
C TYR A 219 8.33 5.38 2.07
N GLU A 220 7.52 6.23 1.42
CA GLU A 220 7.99 7.41 0.69
C GLU A 220 7.50 8.70 1.36
N GLU A 221 6.19 8.84 1.58
CA GLU A 221 5.59 10.08 2.08
C GLU A 221 4.24 9.85 2.79
N ASP A 222 3.81 10.87 3.56
CA ASP A 222 2.47 10.93 4.12
C ASP A 222 1.50 11.48 3.06
N VAL A 223 0.33 10.84 2.92
CA VAL A 223 -0.69 11.20 1.94
C VAL A 223 -2.06 11.37 2.58
N THR A 224 -2.95 12.07 1.90
CA THR A 224 -4.36 12.19 2.30
C THR A 224 -5.26 11.80 1.13
N VAL A 225 -6.01 10.70 1.30
CA VAL A 225 -6.95 10.18 0.30
C VAL A 225 -8.36 10.30 0.84
N LYS A 226 -9.23 11.05 0.16
CA LYS A 226 -10.63 11.32 0.60
C LYS A 226 -10.73 11.82 2.06
N GLY A 227 -9.73 12.58 2.52
CA GLY A 227 -9.66 13.10 3.89
C GLY A 227 -9.27 12.08 4.96
N ILE A 228 -8.69 10.95 4.55
CA ILE A 228 -8.11 9.91 5.42
C ILE A 228 -6.60 9.97 5.27
N THR A 229 -5.89 10.07 6.39
CA THR A 229 -4.42 10.00 6.40
C THR A 229 -3.94 8.59 6.06
N GLY A 230 -2.93 8.52 5.20
CA GLY A 230 -2.28 7.29 4.79
C GLY A 230 -0.78 7.46 4.62
N TYR A 231 -0.09 6.34 4.42
CA TYR A 231 1.31 6.26 4.06
C TYR A 231 1.43 5.75 2.64
N ARG A 232 2.22 6.44 1.82
CA ARG A 232 2.58 5.98 0.47
C ARG A 232 3.76 5.01 0.57
N PHE A 233 3.57 3.82 0.03
CA PHE A 233 4.60 2.82 -0.14
C PHE A 233 4.88 2.60 -1.63
N VAL A 234 6.17 2.53 -1.99
CA VAL A 234 6.62 2.36 -3.37
C VAL A 234 7.70 1.28 -3.45
N PRO A 235 7.79 0.50 -4.54
CA PRO A 235 8.94 -0.35 -4.76
C PRO A 235 10.17 0.53 -5.05
N PRO A 236 11.24 0.43 -4.24
CA PRO A 236 12.46 1.18 -4.52
C PRO A 236 13.18 0.61 -5.74
N SER A 237 14.04 1.43 -6.38
CA SER A 237 14.80 1.01 -7.57
C SER A 237 15.69 -0.22 -7.32
N SER A 238 16.11 -0.45 -6.06
CA SER A 238 16.86 -1.63 -5.63
C SER A 238 16.15 -2.96 -5.90
N VAL A 239 14.81 -2.97 -6.00
CA VAL A 239 14.03 -4.20 -6.29
C VAL A 239 14.38 -4.79 -7.65
N PHE A 240 14.61 -3.93 -8.65
CA PHE A 240 14.95 -4.34 -10.02
C PHE A 240 16.38 -3.94 -10.42
N ALA A 241 17.20 -3.50 -9.46
CA ALA A 241 18.56 -3.06 -9.76
C ALA A 241 19.48 -4.23 -10.16
N ASN A 242 20.54 -3.91 -10.88
CA ASN A 242 21.59 -4.88 -11.23
C ASN A 242 22.39 -5.36 -10.01
N LEU A 243 23.26 -6.35 -10.24
CA LEU A 243 24.04 -7.01 -9.17
C LEU A 243 25.08 -6.12 -8.50
N THR A 244 25.50 -5.03 -9.15
CA THR A 244 26.45 -4.07 -8.57
C THR A 244 25.76 -3.21 -7.51
N VAL A 245 24.49 -2.87 -7.72
CA VAL A 245 23.69 -2.05 -6.80
C VAL A 245 23.00 -2.91 -5.75
N ASN A 246 22.46 -4.06 -6.14
CA ASN A 246 21.81 -5.00 -5.24
C ASN A 246 22.24 -6.46 -5.56
N PRO A 247 23.28 -6.98 -4.89
CA PRO A 247 23.76 -8.35 -5.09
C PRO A 247 22.72 -9.43 -4.84
N ASP A 248 21.73 -9.19 -3.97
CA ASP A 248 20.67 -10.14 -3.64
C ASP A 248 19.78 -10.46 -4.85
N ASN A 249 19.80 -9.61 -5.90
CA ASN A 249 19.06 -9.86 -7.13
C ASN A 249 19.70 -10.93 -8.03
N ALA A 250 20.86 -11.48 -7.67
CA ALA A 250 21.57 -12.49 -8.46
C ALA A 250 20.71 -13.71 -8.82
N GLY A 251 19.84 -14.13 -7.90
CA GLY A 251 18.98 -15.29 -8.13
C GLY A 251 17.88 -15.09 -9.18
N PHE A 252 17.56 -13.85 -9.55
CA PHE A 252 16.57 -13.53 -10.59
C PHE A 252 17.15 -13.53 -12.01
N CYS A 253 18.46 -13.73 -12.15
CA CYS A 253 19.10 -13.81 -13.45
C CYS A 253 19.18 -15.25 -13.93
N VAL A 254 18.37 -15.59 -14.93
CA VAL A 254 18.29 -16.96 -15.48
C VAL A 254 18.71 -16.96 -16.95
N PRO A 255 19.73 -17.76 -17.36
CA PRO A 255 20.60 -18.60 -16.51
C PRO A 255 21.51 -17.76 -15.59
N ALA A 256 22.02 -18.38 -14.52
CA ALA A 256 22.83 -17.71 -13.50
C ALA A 256 23.94 -16.85 -14.11
N GLY A 257 24.03 -15.59 -13.68
CA GLY A 257 24.99 -14.60 -14.17
C GLY A 257 24.57 -13.83 -15.42
N ASN A 258 23.45 -14.19 -16.07
CA ASN A 258 22.94 -13.50 -17.25
C ASN A 258 21.84 -12.48 -16.90
N CYS A 259 22.24 -11.31 -16.40
CA CYS A 259 21.33 -10.21 -16.08
C CYS A 259 21.29 -9.18 -17.21
N LEU A 260 20.10 -8.66 -17.56
CA LEU A 260 19.93 -7.69 -18.65
C LEU A 260 20.44 -6.27 -18.30
N GLY A 261 20.30 -5.87 -17.03
CA GLY A 261 20.59 -4.52 -16.53
C GLY A 261 19.64 -4.12 -15.40
N SER A 262 19.73 -2.89 -14.94
CA SER A 262 18.82 -2.36 -13.90
C SER A 262 17.44 -2.03 -14.48
N GLY A 263 16.40 -2.22 -13.68
CA GLY A 263 15.00 -1.86 -13.97
C GLY A 263 14.24 -2.87 -14.83
N LEU A 264 14.85 -4.00 -15.18
CA LEU A 264 14.24 -5.06 -15.98
C LEU A 264 14.19 -6.38 -15.21
N LEU A 265 13.17 -7.20 -15.50
CA LEU A 265 13.05 -8.56 -15.00
C LEU A 265 12.71 -9.50 -16.16
N ASN A 266 13.58 -10.48 -16.41
CA ASN A 266 13.28 -11.54 -17.38
C ASN A 266 12.33 -12.56 -16.75
N VAL A 267 11.11 -12.67 -17.27
CA VAL A 267 10.09 -13.60 -16.75
C VAL A 267 9.84 -14.78 -17.69
N SER A 268 10.74 -15.03 -18.65
CA SER A 268 10.56 -16.14 -19.62
C SER A 268 10.36 -17.50 -18.94
N VAL A 269 11.03 -17.72 -17.81
CA VAL A 269 10.98 -18.95 -17.01
C VAL A 269 9.58 -19.32 -16.50
N CYS A 270 8.73 -18.33 -16.25
CA CYS A 270 7.35 -18.55 -15.79
C CYS A 270 6.30 -18.28 -16.88
N LYS A 271 6.74 -17.90 -18.09
CA LYS A 271 5.88 -17.64 -19.27
C LYS A 271 6.17 -18.63 -20.38
N GLU A 272 6.38 -19.90 -20.03
CA GLU A 272 6.55 -21.02 -20.97
C GLU A 272 7.66 -20.79 -22.00
N GLY A 273 8.72 -20.05 -21.62
CA GLY A 273 9.86 -19.74 -22.47
C GLY A 273 9.66 -18.54 -23.41
N ALA A 274 8.49 -17.88 -23.39
CA ALA A 274 8.29 -16.65 -24.16
C ALA A 274 9.29 -15.56 -23.71
N PRO A 275 9.89 -14.78 -24.63
CA PRO A 275 10.94 -13.81 -24.33
C PRO A 275 10.41 -12.51 -23.70
N ILE A 276 9.61 -12.63 -22.64
CA ILE A 276 8.92 -11.52 -21.98
C ILE A 276 9.81 -10.91 -20.90
N ILE A 277 10.01 -9.60 -20.98
CA ILE A 277 10.76 -8.80 -20.02
C ILE A 277 9.82 -7.78 -19.38
N MET A 278 9.73 -7.80 -18.06
CA MET A 278 8.93 -6.84 -17.29
C MET A 278 9.76 -5.62 -16.92
N SER A 279 9.15 -4.44 -16.92
CA SER A 279 9.75 -3.19 -16.44
C SER A 279 8.67 -2.27 -15.85
N SER A 280 9.06 -1.11 -15.32
CA SER A 280 8.11 0.00 -15.16
C SER A 280 7.84 0.69 -16.50
N PRO A 281 6.72 1.43 -16.64
CA PRO A 281 6.39 2.14 -17.88
C PRO A 281 7.48 3.11 -18.34
N HIS A 282 7.68 3.17 -19.66
CA HIS A 282 8.72 3.94 -20.35
C HIS A 282 10.13 3.68 -19.80
N PHE A 283 10.36 2.49 -19.23
CA PHE A 283 11.60 2.11 -18.55
C PHE A 283 11.96 3.02 -17.37
N TYR A 284 10.96 3.55 -16.66
CA TYR A 284 11.18 4.26 -15.39
C TYR A 284 12.00 3.40 -14.42
N GLN A 285 13.00 4.01 -13.75
CA GLN A 285 13.99 3.35 -12.88
C GLN A 285 14.92 2.31 -13.55
N ALA A 286 14.92 2.20 -14.87
CA ALA A 286 15.86 1.35 -15.60
C ALA A 286 17.13 2.09 -16.03
N ASP A 287 18.15 1.34 -16.46
CA ASP A 287 19.35 1.94 -17.08
C ASP A 287 18.93 2.77 -18.31
N GLU A 288 19.47 3.98 -18.45
CA GLU A 288 19.06 4.96 -19.48
C GLU A 288 19.09 4.40 -20.91
N LYS A 289 20.01 3.45 -21.18
CA LYS A 289 20.14 2.79 -22.48
C LYS A 289 18.82 2.19 -22.98
N PHE A 290 17.98 1.64 -22.09
CA PHE A 290 16.74 0.97 -22.52
C PHE A 290 15.71 1.97 -23.05
N ALA A 291 15.56 3.14 -22.40
CA ALA A 291 14.76 4.23 -22.93
C ALA A 291 15.41 4.86 -24.18
N GLN A 292 16.75 4.94 -24.20
CA GLN A 292 17.51 5.47 -25.32
C GLN A 292 17.63 4.52 -26.50
N ASP A 293 17.21 3.26 -26.44
CA ASP A 293 17.24 2.34 -27.58
C ASP A 293 15.98 2.46 -28.45
N VAL A 294 14.89 2.98 -27.89
CA VAL A 294 13.57 3.09 -28.54
C VAL A 294 13.07 4.54 -28.54
N PHE A 295 12.85 5.12 -29.72
CA PHE A 295 12.25 6.45 -29.82
C PHE A 295 10.80 6.42 -29.35
N GLY A 296 10.42 7.39 -28.50
CA GLY A 296 9.08 7.50 -27.91
C GLY A 296 9.03 7.14 -26.41
N MET A 297 10.12 6.63 -25.84
CA MET A 297 10.22 6.41 -24.39
C MET A 297 10.52 7.72 -23.65
N THR A 298 9.75 7.99 -22.60
CA THR A 298 9.77 9.25 -21.83
C THR A 298 9.46 8.95 -20.36
N PRO A 299 10.39 8.34 -19.61
CA PRO A 299 10.15 7.96 -18.22
C PRO A 299 9.83 9.18 -17.34
N ASN A 300 8.71 9.11 -16.60
CA ASN A 300 8.27 10.12 -15.66
C ASN A 300 7.84 9.46 -14.34
N LYS A 301 8.23 10.05 -13.20
CA LYS A 301 7.93 9.47 -11.88
C LYS A 301 6.43 9.48 -11.60
N GLU A 302 5.79 10.64 -11.77
CA GLU A 302 4.39 10.86 -11.43
C GLU A 302 3.45 9.91 -12.22
N GLU A 303 3.76 9.69 -13.50
CA GLU A 303 2.97 8.88 -14.42
C GLU A 303 3.33 7.39 -14.40
N HIS A 304 4.57 7.01 -14.08
CA HIS A 304 5.04 5.63 -14.24
C HIS A 304 5.44 4.91 -12.95
N GLN A 305 5.51 5.60 -11.80
CA GLN A 305 5.78 4.97 -10.52
C GLN A 305 4.61 4.06 -10.08
N THR A 306 4.90 2.86 -9.60
CA THR A 306 3.93 2.06 -8.85
C THR A 306 3.85 2.59 -7.41
N ALA A 307 2.64 2.84 -6.91
CA ALA A 307 2.43 3.34 -5.55
C ALA A 307 1.20 2.72 -4.90
N ILE A 308 1.29 2.49 -3.59
CA ILE A 308 0.21 1.96 -2.76
C ILE A 308 0.07 2.86 -1.54
N ASP A 309 -1.07 3.52 -1.42
CA ASP A 309 -1.39 4.40 -0.30
C ASP A 309 -2.23 3.62 0.71
N ILE A 310 -1.72 3.45 1.93
CA ILE A 310 -2.27 2.53 2.93
C ILE A 310 -2.63 3.31 4.20
N ASN A 311 -3.79 3.01 4.79
CA ASN A 311 -4.10 3.53 6.13
C ASN A 311 -3.25 2.79 7.17
N PRO A 312 -2.38 3.48 7.94
CA PRO A 312 -1.42 2.80 8.81
C PRO A 312 -2.06 2.08 9.99
N LEU A 313 -3.24 2.51 10.43
CA LEU A 313 -3.91 1.85 11.55
C LEU A 313 -4.49 0.50 11.13
N THR A 314 -5.21 0.45 10.01
CA THR A 314 -5.99 -0.73 9.60
C THR A 314 -5.29 -1.62 8.58
N GLY A 315 -4.29 -1.12 7.85
CA GLY A 315 -3.66 -1.85 6.75
C GLY A 315 -4.49 -1.88 5.46
N VAL A 316 -5.60 -1.13 5.41
CA VAL A 316 -6.47 -1.01 4.23
C VAL A 316 -5.82 -0.13 3.17
N VAL A 317 -5.81 -0.61 1.93
CA VAL A 317 -5.38 0.17 0.76
C VAL A 317 -6.41 1.25 0.44
N LEU A 318 -6.01 2.52 0.54
CA LEU A 318 -6.83 3.69 0.26
C LEU A 318 -6.85 4.02 -1.22
N GLN A 319 -5.69 3.96 -1.86
CA GLN A 319 -5.50 4.22 -3.28
C GLN A 319 -4.30 3.41 -3.75
N THR A 320 -4.35 2.90 -4.97
CA THR A 320 -3.22 2.19 -5.57
C THR A 320 -3.16 2.49 -7.06
N ALA A 321 -1.93 2.52 -7.59
CA ALA A 321 -1.64 2.53 -9.00
C ALA A 321 -0.49 1.53 -9.22
N LYS A 322 -0.84 0.31 -9.63
CA LYS A 322 0.12 -0.72 -10.01
C LYS A 322 0.39 -0.59 -11.51
N ARG A 323 1.63 -0.26 -11.85
CA ARG A 323 2.05 0.08 -13.20
C ARG A 323 3.17 -0.83 -13.66
N LEU A 324 2.89 -1.63 -14.69
CA LEU A 324 3.82 -2.63 -15.23
C LEU A 324 3.89 -2.51 -16.74
N GLN A 325 5.09 -2.62 -17.30
CA GLN A 325 5.33 -2.65 -18.74
C GLN A 325 5.77 -4.04 -19.18
N ILE A 326 5.16 -4.50 -20.25
CA ILE A 326 5.46 -5.75 -20.93
C ILE A 326 6.34 -5.40 -22.13
N ASN A 327 7.51 -6.02 -22.17
CA ASN A 327 8.47 -5.89 -23.25
C ASN A 327 8.80 -7.28 -23.80
N VAL A 328 9.35 -7.30 -25.02
CA VAL A 328 9.83 -8.50 -25.68
C VAL A 328 11.31 -8.34 -25.98
N TYR A 329 12.11 -9.32 -25.61
CA TYR A 329 13.51 -9.36 -26.00
C TYR A 329 13.60 -9.77 -27.48
N VAL A 330 14.05 -8.85 -28.33
CA VAL A 330 14.17 -9.04 -29.78
C VAL A 330 15.65 -9.06 -30.14
N GLU A 331 16.07 -10.04 -30.92
CA GLU A 331 17.42 -10.14 -31.46
C GLU A 331 17.40 -10.77 -32.86
N GLN A 332 18.48 -10.56 -33.61
CA GLN A 332 18.69 -11.23 -34.87
C GLN A 332 18.98 -12.71 -34.63
N ILE A 333 18.24 -13.59 -35.32
CA ILE A 333 18.52 -15.01 -35.33
C ILE A 333 18.87 -15.40 -36.78
N PRO A 334 20.15 -15.71 -37.08
CA PRO A 334 20.60 -15.94 -38.46
C PRO A 334 19.81 -17.01 -39.24
N THR A 335 19.26 -18.00 -38.53
CA THR A 335 18.45 -19.08 -39.12
C THR A 335 17.04 -18.63 -39.51
N PHE A 336 16.50 -17.56 -38.89
CA PHE A 336 15.15 -17.07 -39.13
C PHE A 336 15.16 -15.74 -39.88
N SER A 337 14.96 -15.81 -41.20
CA SER A 337 14.90 -14.65 -42.10
C SER A 337 13.91 -13.56 -41.67
N GLN A 338 12.87 -13.93 -40.90
CA GLN A 338 11.86 -13.01 -40.36
C GLN A 338 12.46 -11.99 -39.38
N THR A 339 13.61 -12.30 -38.77
CA THR A 339 14.32 -11.38 -37.87
C THR A 339 15.16 -10.35 -38.61
N GLY A 340 15.36 -10.48 -39.93
CA GLY A 340 16.14 -9.54 -40.73
C GLY A 340 17.52 -9.25 -40.12
N ASN A 341 17.84 -7.97 -40.01
CA ASN A 341 19.03 -7.42 -39.34
C ASN A 341 18.66 -6.62 -38.08
N VAL A 342 17.58 -6.99 -37.39
CA VAL A 342 17.14 -6.27 -36.19
C VAL A 342 18.26 -6.18 -35.15
N ARG A 343 18.37 -5.00 -34.52
CA ARG A 343 19.25 -4.84 -33.36
C ARG A 343 18.70 -5.64 -32.17
N THR A 344 19.60 -6.10 -31.31
CA THR A 344 19.22 -6.60 -30.00
C THR A 344 18.60 -5.47 -29.18
N VAL A 345 17.32 -5.59 -28.82
CA VAL A 345 16.57 -4.55 -28.13
C VAL A 345 15.51 -5.15 -27.22
N VAL A 346 15.25 -4.52 -26.08
CA VAL A 346 14.09 -4.81 -25.24
C VAL A 346 12.93 -3.97 -25.76
N PHE A 347 12.12 -4.56 -26.65
CA PHE A 347 11.07 -3.86 -27.38
C PHE A 347 9.81 -3.67 -26.50
N PRO A 348 9.35 -2.43 -26.25
CA PRO A 348 8.17 -2.20 -25.44
C PRO A 348 6.88 -2.49 -26.22
N VAL A 349 5.98 -3.28 -25.64
CA VAL A 349 4.74 -3.71 -26.30
C VAL A 349 3.55 -2.91 -25.79
N ALA A 350 3.39 -2.92 -24.47
CA ALA A 350 2.35 -2.17 -23.77
C ALA A 350 2.74 -2.01 -22.31
N TYR A 351 2.16 -1.02 -21.65
CA TYR A 351 2.10 -0.98 -20.20
C TYR A 351 0.66 -0.93 -19.72
N LEU A 352 0.47 -1.38 -18.48
CA LEU A 352 -0.80 -1.36 -17.79
C LEU A 352 -0.74 -0.46 -16.57
N ASN A 353 -1.86 0.17 -16.23
CA ASN A 353 -2.12 0.85 -14.98
C ASN A 353 -3.36 0.23 -14.34
N GLU A 354 -3.16 -0.65 -13.36
CA GLU A 354 -4.22 -1.19 -12.51
C GLU A 354 -4.39 -0.24 -11.33
N SER A 355 -5.51 0.48 -11.31
CA SER A 355 -5.76 1.53 -10.32
C SER A 355 -7.07 1.29 -9.58
N ALA A 356 -7.05 1.61 -8.29
CA ALA A 356 -8.23 1.55 -7.44
C ALA A 356 -8.17 2.68 -6.42
N THR A 357 -9.35 3.18 -6.04
CA THR A 357 -9.50 4.14 -4.94
C THR A 357 -10.64 3.66 -4.06
N ILE A 358 -10.47 3.79 -2.75
CA ILE A 358 -11.46 3.42 -1.75
C ILE A 358 -12.83 4.05 -2.07
N ASP A 359 -13.89 3.23 -1.97
CA ASP A 359 -15.27 3.68 -2.17
C ASP A 359 -15.67 4.74 -1.12
N ASP A 360 -16.60 5.64 -1.46
CA ASP A 360 -17.05 6.71 -0.56
C ASP A 360 -17.70 6.18 0.72
N THR A 361 -18.40 5.04 0.64
CA THR A 361 -19.04 4.41 1.81
C THR A 361 -17.99 3.82 2.73
N ALA A 362 -17.01 3.10 2.18
CA ALA A 362 -15.88 2.56 2.92
C ALA A 362 -15.03 3.68 3.54
N ALA A 363 -14.78 4.75 2.78
CA ALA A 363 -14.04 5.92 3.24
C ALA A 363 -14.74 6.62 4.41
N LYS A 364 -16.08 6.78 4.37
CA LYS A 364 -16.84 7.35 5.50
C LYS A 364 -16.72 6.51 6.76
N LYS A 365 -16.79 5.17 6.65
CA LYS A 365 -16.59 4.26 7.79
C LYS A 365 -15.18 4.43 8.39
N LEU A 366 -14.15 4.40 7.55
CA LEU A 366 -12.76 4.50 8.01
C LEU A 366 -12.46 5.89 8.60
N LYS A 367 -13.01 6.95 8.02
CA LYS A 367 -12.92 8.31 8.55
C LYS A 367 -13.60 8.44 9.91
N ALA A 368 -14.73 7.78 10.13
CA ALA A 368 -15.40 7.78 11.44
C ALA A 368 -14.52 7.18 12.53
N ILE A 369 -13.80 6.09 12.24
CA ILE A 369 -12.82 5.49 13.16
C ILE A 369 -11.70 6.51 13.49
N GLY A 370 -11.14 7.15 12.47
CA GLY A 370 -10.10 8.17 12.66
C GLY A 370 -10.57 9.39 13.47
N VAL A 371 -11.79 9.87 13.23
CA VAL A 371 -12.39 10.99 14.00
C VAL A 371 -12.63 10.58 15.44
N GLN A 372 -13.18 9.38 15.69
CA GLN A 372 -13.37 8.86 17.04
C GLN A 372 -12.04 8.76 17.79
N GLN A 373 -10.99 8.25 17.14
CA GLN A 373 -9.65 8.22 17.71
C GLN A 373 -9.16 9.62 18.06
N ASN A 374 -9.20 10.56 17.11
CA ASN A 374 -8.74 11.93 17.33
C ASN A 374 -9.54 12.65 18.43
N VAL A 375 -10.86 12.45 18.51
CA VAL A 375 -11.69 13.01 19.58
C VAL A 375 -11.24 12.48 20.92
N VAL A 376 -11.08 11.16 21.06
CA VAL A 376 -10.75 10.55 22.34
C VAL A 376 -9.32 10.87 22.78
N GLU A 377 -8.37 10.91 21.85
CA GLU A 377 -7.00 11.38 22.12
C GLU A 377 -6.98 12.84 22.61
N ASN A 378 -7.95 13.66 22.17
CA ASN A 378 -8.07 15.06 22.56
C ASN A 378 -8.98 15.34 23.77
N ILE A 379 -9.78 14.37 24.25
CA ILE A 379 -10.60 14.49 25.46
C ILE A 379 -9.78 14.99 26.67
N PRO A 380 -8.59 14.43 26.95
CA PRO A 380 -7.74 14.89 28.04
C PRO A 380 -7.43 16.39 27.99
N PHE A 381 -7.05 16.91 26.82
CA PHE A 381 -6.76 18.34 26.64
C PHE A 381 -8.00 19.21 26.79
N MET A 382 -9.16 18.74 26.31
CA MET A 382 -10.44 19.42 26.52
C MET A 382 -10.81 19.49 28.01
N LEU A 383 -10.59 18.42 28.78
CA LEU A 383 -10.83 18.38 30.23
C LEU A 383 -9.88 19.30 31.00
N ILE A 384 -8.60 19.34 30.63
CA ILE A 384 -7.63 20.28 31.22
C ILE A 384 -8.07 21.73 30.95
N GLY A 385 -8.46 22.05 29.72
CA GLY A 385 -8.94 23.39 29.35
C GLY A 385 -10.16 23.80 30.18
N LEU A 386 -11.14 22.90 30.32
CA LEU A 386 -12.32 23.13 31.15
C LEU A 386 -11.95 23.34 32.63
N ALA A 387 -11.04 22.53 33.17
CA ALA A 387 -10.61 22.63 34.56
C ALA A 387 -9.90 23.96 34.87
N ILE A 388 -9.09 24.46 33.94
CA ILE A 388 -8.43 25.77 34.07
C ILE A 388 -9.47 26.90 34.07
N ILE A 389 -10.46 26.85 33.18
CA ILE A 389 -11.52 27.88 33.11
C ILE A 389 -12.34 27.88 34.39
N VAL A 390 -12.83 26.72 34.83
CA VAL A 390 -13.65 26.59 36.05
C VAL A 390 -12.84 26.96 37.28
N GLY A 391 -11.57 26.52 37.36
CA GLY A 391 -10.66 26.90 38.44
C GLY A 391 -10.37 28.40 38.49
N GLY A 392 -10.21 29.03 37.33
CA GLY A 392 -10.03 30.48 37.21
C GLY A 392 -11.26 31.27 37.67
N ILE A 393 -12.45 30.85 37.25
CA ILE A 393 -13.73 31.45 37.69
C ILE A 393 -13.91 31.27 39.20
N PHE A 394 -13.65 30.08 39.72
CA PHE A 394 -13.75 29.80 41.16
C PHE A 394 -12.79 30.69 41.96
N MET A 395 -11.52 30.80 41.53
CA MET A 395 -10.55 31.69 42.15
C MET A 395 -10.99 33.16 42.10
N PHE A 396 -11.53 33.61 40.98
CA PHE A 396 -12.05 34.97 40.84
C PHE A 396 -13.21 35.24 41.81
N LEU A 397 -14.19 34.34 41.91
CA LEU A 397 -15.32 34.46 42.81
C LEU A 397 -14.92 34.43 44.29
N VAL A 398 -14.00 33.54 44.67
CA VAL A 398 -13.49 33.44 46.05
C VAL A 398 -12.67 34.67 46.43
N CYS A 399 -11.88 35.23 45.51
CA CYS A 399 -11.16 36.48 45.74
C CYS A 399 -12.08 37.70 45.90
N GLN A 400 -13.30 37.65 45.36
CA GLN A 400 -14.31 38.71 45.52
C GLN A 400 -15.13 38.59 46.82
N GLN A 401 -15.17 37.43 47.47
CA GLN A 401 -15.86 37.29 48.76
C GLN A 401 -15.06 37.96 49.89
N LYS A 402 -15.57 39.08 50.41
CA LYS A 402 -15.10 39.67 51.68
C LYS A 402 -15.43 38.71 52.82
N VAL A 403 -14.41 38.29 53.57
CA VAL A 403 -14.55 37.56 54.84
C VAL A 403 -15.43 38.41 55.78
N PRO A 404 -16.52 37.88 56.37
CA PRO A 404 -17.28 38.62 57.38
C PRO A 404 -16.33 38.97 58.55
N GLU A 405 -16.34 40.22 59.01
CA GLU A 405 -15.60 40.58 60.22
C GLU A 405 -16.06 39.70 61.39
N SER A 406 -15.11 39.10 62.12
CA SER A 406 -15.43 38.29 63.29
C SER A 406 -16.26 39.12 64.27
N SER A 407 -17.33 38.52 64.81
CA SER A 407 -18.15 39.20 65.81
C SER A 407 -17.28 39.55 67.02
N ALA A 408 -17.61 40.66 67.71
CA ALA A 408 -16.84 41.15 68.86
C ALA A 408 -16.69 40.11 69.99
N ALA A 409 -17.53 39.07 70.04
CA ALA A 409 -17.48 37.99 71.02
C ALA A 409 -16.26 37.06 70.87
N GLU A 410 -15.69 36.90 69.68
CA GLU A 410 -14.49 36.06 69.45
C GLU A 410 -13.17 36.75 69.83
N ARG A 411 -13.18 38.04 70.18
CA ARG A 411 -11.98 38.81 70.56
C ARG A 411 -11.70 38.84 72.06
N GLN A 412 -12.45 38.10 72.88
CA GLN A 412 -12.16 38.01 74.32
C GLN A 412 -10.98 37.07 74.57
N PRO A 413 -9.94 37.51 75.29
CA PRO A 413 -8.83 36.64 75.66
C PRO A 413 -9.35 35.57 76.65
N LEU A 414 -9.00 34.31 76.38
CA LEU A 414 -9.13 33.23 77.36
C LEU A 414 -8.35 33.63 78.61
N LEU A 415 -9.05 33.91 79.70
CA LEU A 415 -8.47 34.17 81.00
C LEU A 415 -7.61 32.96 81.39
N SER A 416 -6.30 33.17 81.45
CA SER A 416 -5.32 32.26 82.03
C SER A 416 -5.56 32.15 83.53
N SER A 417 -5.74 30.94 84.05
CA SER A 417 -5.53 30.63 85.48
C SER A 417 -4.08 30.26 85.73
#